data_AF-A0A2V9GTA3-F1
#
_entry.id   AF-A0A2V9GTA3-F1
#
_cell.length_a   1.000
_cell.length_b   1.000
_cell.length_c   1.000
_cell.angle_alpha   90.00
_cell.angle_beta   90.00
_cell.angle_gamma   90.00
#
_symmetry.space_group_name_H-M   'P 1'
#
loop_
_entity.id
_entity.type
_entity.pdbx_description
1 polymer ?
#
loop_
_entity_poly.entity_id
_entity_poly.type
_entity_poly.pdbx_seq_one_letter_code
_entity_poly.pdbx_strand_id
1 'polypeptide(L)'
;MGAVDQAGRGGGLPLDSQRVSFDGYTFAQRANSQSDMDGQFIVDVQYDAAFGNLHESSDLGGNGELLAKIATVLARLHATAAACGRLCRNGSIKWRRPLTTGAIAFPVLRWVGLLWTVVWLPTYIRVWGWANLLHLCDIAVILGCVGLWWGSSLLISSQAVSLLGAGIFWSIDIGWRLVTGRFLVGGTEYMWDTRVPLWARLLSSFHISLPLALLWAMRKIGYDRRALALQAAIAGVLLVASRFLPSGFNMNYVYQDPLFHRSWGAAPVHLAVIFVGAFALVYWPTHLLLSWMFPVAATAK
;
A
#
# COMPACT_ATOMS: atom_id res chain seq x y z
N MET A 1 -41.78 -35.94 53.89
CA MET A 1 -42.23 -36.93 52.89
C MET A 1 -41.68 -36.48 51.54
N GLY A 2 -40.85 -37.21 50.79
CA GLY A 2 -40.46 -38.63 50.87
C GLY A 2 -41.39 -39.52 50.02
N ALA A 3 -40.90 -40.47 49.21
CA ALA A 3 -39.51 -40.88 48.93
C ALA A 3 -39.44 -41.78 47.66
N VAL A 4 -38.22 -42.08 47.15
CA VAL A 4 -37.66 -43.42 46.79
C VAL A 4 -38.53 -44.37 45.91
N ASP A 5 -38.09 -45.06 44.84
CA ASP A 5 -36.82 -45.37 44.15
C ASP A 5 -37.18 -46.18 42.84
N GLN A 6 -36.40 -46.81 41.93
CA GLN A 6 -35.00 -47.06 41.48
C GLN A 6 -35.11 -47.53 39.99
N ALA A 7 -34.09 -47.75 39.15
CA ALA A 7 -32.73 -47.21 38.95
C ALA A 7 -32.15 -47.85 37.66
N GLY A 8 -31.08 -47.28 37.08
CA GLY A 8 -30.35 -47.89 35.95
C GLY A 8 -28.92 -47.37 35.89
N ARG A 9 -27.93 -48.20 36.23
CA ARG A 9 -26.53 -47.77 36.42
C ARG A 9 -25.63 -48.10 35.22
N GLY A 10 -24.76 -47.15 34.87
CA GLY A 10 -23.57 -47.36 34.06
C GLY A 10 -22.97 -46.02 33.60
N GLY A 11 -21.74 -45.64 33.92
CA GLY A 11 -20.77 -46.32 34.79
C GLY A 11 -19.33 -45.85 34.56
N GLY A 12 -19.02 -44.60 34.92
CA GLY A 12 -17.65 -44.05 34.79
C GLY A 12 -17.56 -42.62 35.34
N LEU A 13 -16.62 -42.37 36.24
CA LEU A 13 -16.32 -41.06 36.83
C LEU A 13 -14.97 -40.52 36.30
N PRO A 14 -14.69 -39.21 36.41
CA PRO A 14 -13.72 -38.53 35.56
C PRO A 14 -12.27 -38.58 36.08
N LEU A 15 -11.34 -38.19 35.21
CA LEU A 15 -10.01 -37.71 35.60
C LEU A 15 -9.76 -36.33 35.00
N ASP A 16 -9.37 -35.40 35.87
CA ASP A 16 -8.82 -34.09 35.50
C ASP A 16 -7.38 -34.26 35.02
N SER A 17 -7.02 -33.51 33.97
CA SER A 17 -5.63 -33.05 33.84
C SER A 17 -5.56 -31.79 33.00
N GLN A 18 -5.20 -30.67 33.63
CA GLN A 18 -4.57 -29.56 32.92
C GLN A 18 -3.27 -30.06 32.27
N ARG A 19 -3.08 -29.79 30.97
CA ARG A 19 -1.72 -29.69 30.43
C ARG A 19 -1.65 -28.75 29.23
N VAL A 20 -0.98 -27.62 29.41
CA VAL A 20 -0.46 -26.79 28.32
C VAL A 20 0.71 -27.54 27.69
N SER A 21 0.79 -27.56 26.35
CA SER A 21 2.04 -27.80 25.64
C SER A 21 2.09 -26.93 24.38
N PHE A 22 3.29 -26.46 24.06
CA PHE A 22 3.62 -25.80 22.80
C PHE A 22 4.18 -26.81 21.79
N ASP A 23 4.46 -26.29 20.59
CA ASP A 23 5.33 -26.82 19.52
C ASP A 23 4.89 -28.06 18.74
N GLY A 24 5.11 -28.02 17.43
CA GLY A 24 4.72 -29.07 16.49
C GLY A 24 4.70 -28.62 15.02
N TYR A 25 5.88 -28.34 14.43
CA TYR A 25 6.01 -28.26 12.97
C TYR A 25 5.81 -29.65 12.35
N THR A 26 5.00 -29.75 11.29
CA THR A 26 5.06 -30.91 10.39
C THR A 26 4.97 -30.49 8.92
N PHE A 27 6.05 -30.71 8.19
CA PHE A 27 6.15 -30.50 6.75
C PHE A 27 5.53 -31.70 6.03
N ALA A 28 4.74 -31.47 4.97
CA ALA A 28 4.14 -32.54 4.17
C ALA A 28 4.33 -32.27 2.68
N GLN A 29 5.55 -32.48 2.18
CA GLN A 29 5.79 -32.56 0.73
C GLN A 29 5.18 -33.85 0.18
N ARG A 30 4.46 -33.74 -0.93
CA ARG A 30 4.32 -34.85 -1.87
C ARG A 30 4.56 -34.34 -3.28
N ALA A 31 5.78 -34.51 -3.76
CA ALA A 31 6.06 -34.36 -5.17
C ALA A 31 5.36 -35.49 -5.95
N ASN A 32 4.97 -35.21 -7.18
CA ASN A 32 5.00 -36.22 -8.23
C ASN A 32 5.47 -35.55 -9.51
N SER A 33 6.48 -36.14 -10.14
CA SER A 33 7.20 -35.55 -11.27
C SER A 33 6.87 -36.28 -12.55
N GLN A 34 6.58 -35.55 -13.62
CA GLN A 34 6.95 -35.97 -14.96
C GLN A 34 7.25 -34.74 -15.81
N SER A 35 8.38 -34.80 -16.50
CA SER A 35 8.90 -33.79 -17.40
C SER A 35 8.67 -34.22 -18.83
N ASP A 36 8.38 -33.29 -19.74
CA ASP A 36 8.94 -33.41 -21.08
C ASP A 36 9.21 -32.06 -21.77
N MET A 37 10.29 -32.08 -22.53
CA MET A 37 10.83 -31.22 -23.60
C MET A 37 10.13 -29.89 -23.99
N ASP A 38 11.00 -28.86 -24.14
CA ASP A 38 11.01 -27.82 -25.18
C ASP A 38 9.70 -27.14 -25.64
N GLY A 39 9.47 -25.94 -25.09
CA GLY A 39 8.47 -24.99 -25.61
C GLY A 39 8.85 -23.53 -25.33
N GLN A 40 9.60 -22.89 -26.23
CA GLN A 40 9.78 -21.43 -26.20
C GLN A 40 8.48 -20.72 -26.53
N PHE A 41 7.70 -20.34 -25.51
CA PHE A 41 6.50 -19.54 -25.70
C PHE A 41 6.85 -18.06 -25.93
N ILE A 42 7.35 -17.76 -27.15
CA ILE A 42 7.46 -16.39 -27.65
C ILE A 42 6.02 -15.88 -27.84
N VAL A 43 5.54 -15.11 -26.87
CA VAL A 43 4.30 -14.34 -27.02
C VAL A 43 4.62 -13.16 -27.93
N ASP A 44 4.50 -13.37 -29.23
CA ASP A 44 4.61 -12.30 -30.22
C ASP A 44 3.38 -11.39 -30.08
N VAL A 45 3.56 -10.23 -29.42
CA VAL A 45 2.47 -9.28 -29.17
C VAL A 45 2.26 -8.46 -30.44
N GLN A 46 1.68 -9.13 -31.44
CA GLN A 46 1.39 -8.54 -32.75
C GLN A 46 0.29 -7.49 -32.60
N TYR A 47 0.73 -6.23 -32.52
CA TYR A 47 -0.12 -5.04 -32.52
C TYR A 47 -0.83 -4.91 -33.88
N ASP A 48 -2.08 -5.37 -33.97
CA ASP A 48 -2.95 -5.05 -35.08
C ASP A 48 -4.04 -4.03 -34.66
N ALA A 49 -4.42 -3.15 -35.58
CA ALA A 49 -5.11 -1.90 -35.32
C ALA A 49 -6.41 -1.77 -36.13
N ALA A 50 -7.26 -2.79 -36.07
CA ALA A 50 -8.56 -2.83 -36.74
C ALA A 50 -9.71 -3.18 -35.76
N PHE A 51 -10.92 -2.70 -36.07
CA PHE A 51 -12.14 -3.06 -35.34
C PHE A 51 -12.62 -4.45 -35.76
N GLY A 52 -12.94 -5.32 -34.80
CA GLY A 52 -13.57 -6.61 -35.04
C GLY A 52 -14.08 -7.25 -33.74
N ASN A 53 -15.31 -7.74 -33.74
CA ASN A 53 -15.96 -8.32 -32.56
C ASN A 53 -15.18 -9.53 -32.03
N LEU A 54 -14.86 -9.56 -30.73
CA LEU A 54 -14.33 -10.76 -30.09
C LEU A 54 -15.47 -11.70 -29.71
N HIS A 55 -15.37 -12.94 -30.19
CA HIS A 55 -16.25 -14.04 -29.79
C HIS A 55 -16.03 -14.40 -28.32
N GLU A 56 -17.09 -14.83 -27.65
CA GLU A 56 -17.01 -15.34 -26.28
C GLU A 56 -16.45 -16.77 -26.29
N SER A 57 -15.23 -16.96 -25.79
CA SER A 57 -14.59 -18.27 -25.58
C SER A 57 -14.30 -18.50 -24.09
N SER A 58 -15.22 -19.19 -23.44
CA SER A 58 -15.17 -19.48 -22.00
C SER A 58 -14.34 -20.74 -21.71
N ASP A 59 -13.13 -20.58 -21.13
CA ASP A 59 -12.69 -21.50 -20.06
C ASP A 59 -11.58 -20.94 -19.14
N LEU A 60 -11.75 -19.71 -18.63
CA LEU A 60 -10.94 -19.16 -17.55
C LEU A 60 -11.75 -19.12 -16.25
N GLY A 61 -11.92 -20.28 -15.60
CA GLY A 61 -12.67 -20.41 -14.34
C GLY A 61 -12.34 -19.30 -13.33
N GLY A 62 -13.37 -18.68 -12.75
CA GLY A 62 -13.46 -17.24 -12.44
C GLY A 62 -12.33 -16.50 -11.71
N ASN A 63 -11.37 -17.20 -11.09
CA ASN A 63 -10.10 -16.60 -10.67
C ASN A 63 -9.26 -16.16 -11.88
N GLY A 64 -9.22 -16.96 -12.96
CA GLY A 64 -8.50 -16.64 -14.20
C GLY A 64 -9.12 -15.46 -14.94
N GLU A 65 -10.45 -15.42 -15.06
CA GLU A 65 -11.19 -14.29 -15.62
C GLU A 65 -10.94 -12.99 -14.82
N LEU A 66 -10.95 -13.07 -13.48
CA LEU A 66 -10.63 -11.92 -12.62
C LEU A 66 -9.18 -11.47 -12.79
N LEU A 67 -8.21 -12.39 -12.86
CA LEU A 67 -6.80 -12.06 -13.11
C LEU A 67 -6.61 -11.42 -14.49
N ALA A 68 -7.28 -11.92 -15.53
CA ALA A 68 -7.28 -11.32 -16.87
C ALA A 68 -7.91 -9.91 -16.86
N LYS A 69 -9.01 -9.70 -16.13
CA LYS A 69 -9.63 -8.38 -15.93
C LYS A 69 -8.70 -7.42 -15.16
N ILE A 70 -8.05 -7.87 -14.09
CA ILE A 70 -7.06 -7.08 -13.33
C ILE A 70 -5.85 -6.73 -14.21
N ALA A 71 -5.29 -7.69 -14.96
CA ALA A 71 -4.18 -7.45 -15.88
C ALA A 71 -4.57 -6.46 -16.98
N THR A 72 -5.78 -6.59 -17.54
CA THR A 72 -6.32 -5.65 -18.54
C THR A 72 -6.51 -4.25 -17.96
N VAL A 73 -6.97 -4.12 -16.71
CA VAL A 73 -7.04 -2.82 -16.01
C VAL A 73 -5.64 -2.25 -15.82
N LEU A 74 -4.69 -3.01 -15.27
CA LEU A 74 -3.31 -2.56 -15.05
C LEU A 74 -2.62 -2.13 -16.36
N ALA A 75 -2.80 -2.88 -17.44
CA ALA A 75 -2.29 -2.52 -18.77
C ALA A 75 -2.94 -1.23 -19.30
N ARG A 76 -4.26 -1.07 -19.16
CA ARG A 76 -4.96 0.17 -19.53
C ARG A 76 -4.53 1.37 -18.68
N LEU A 77 -4.27 1.18 -17.39
CA LEU A 77 -3.74 2.23 -16.49
C LEU A 77 -2.31 2.63 -16.85
N HIS A 78 -1.47 1.68 -17.29
CA HIS A 78 -0.15 1.97 -17.84
C HIS A 78 -0.27 2.78 -19.15
N ALA A 79 -1.17 2.38 -20.05
CA ALA A 79 -1.41 3.06 -21.32
C ALA A 79 -1.98 4.48 -21.16
N THR A 80 -2.92 4.70 -20.22
CA THR A 80 -3.46 6.05 -19.96
C THR A 80 -2.44 6.97 -19.29
N ALA A 81 -1.58 6.45 -18.41
CA ALA A 81 -0.45 7.20 -17.88
C ALA A 81 0.53 7.64 -19.00
N ALA A 82 0.87 6.73 -19.93
CA ALA A 82 1.69 7.04 -21.09
C ALA A 82 1.02 8.04 -22.08
N ALA A 83 -0.30 7.95 -22.25
CA ALA A 83 -1.07 8.85 -23.11
C ALA A 83 -1.19 10.27 -22.52
N CYS A 84 -1.58 10.39 -21.24
CA CYS A 84 -1.60 11.67 -20.53
C CYS A 84 -0.19 12.28 -20.42
N GLY A 85 0.84 11.41 -20.46
CA GLY A 85 2.23 11.74 -20.76
C GLY A 85 2.42 12.85 -21.82
N ARG A 86 1.68 12.80 -22.93
CA ARG A 86 1.79 13.78 -24.02
C ARG A 86 0.99 15.07 -23.79
N LEU A 87 -0.07 15.05 -22.97
CA LEU A 87 -0.99 16.17 -22.79
C LEU A 87 -0.52 17.21 -21.77
N CYS A 88 0.24 16.82 -20.74
CA CYS A 88 0.72 17.75 -19.69
C CYS A 88 1.74 18.82 -20.17
N ARG A 89 2.00 18.96 -21.48
CA ARG A 89 3.14 19.72 -22.02
C ARG A 89 3.03 21.25 -21.90
N ASN A 90 1.82 21.79 -21.70
CA ASN A 90 1.57 23.24 -21.70
C ASN A 90 1.76 23.95 -20.34
N GLY A 91 2.01 23.21 -19.25
CA GLY A 91 2.02 23.74 -17.88
C GLY A 91 3.35 24.27 -17.34
N SER A 92 4.23 24.84 -18.17
CA SER A 92 5.63 25.08 -17.77
C SER A 92 5.84 26.22 -16.74
N ILE A 93 5.72 25.89 -15.44
CA ILE A 93 6.31 26.69 -14.35
C ILE A 93 7.83 26.76 -14.59
N LYS A 94 8.36 27.97 -14.81
CA LYS A 94 9.77 28.18 -15.23
C LYS A 94 10.75 28.01 -14.06
N TRP A 95 11.04 26.76 -13.70
CA TRP A 95 12.07 26.37 -12.73
C TRP A 95 13.48 26.73 -13.23
N ARG A 96 13.95 27.95 -12.94
CA ARG A 96 15.26 28.49 -13.38
C ARG A 96 16.50 27.90 -12.68
N ARG A 97 16.41 26.76 -12.00
CA ARG A 97 17.53 26.14 -11.27
C ARG A 97 17.95 24.82 -11.94
N PRO A 98 19.26 24.54 -12.09
CA PRO A 98 19.73 23.25 -12.56
C PRO A 98 19.22 22.11 -11.67
N LEU A 99 18.75 21.03 -12.29
CA LEU A 99 18.45 19.80 -11.57
C LEU A 99 19.76 19.17 -11.09
N THR A 100 19.78 18.70 -9.85
CA THR A 100 20.94 18.02 -9.24
C THR A 100 20.72 16.52 -9.32
N THR A 101 21.75 15.73 -9.67
CA THR A 101 21.64 14.27 -9.83
C THR A 101 22.36 13.51 -8.71
N GLY A 102 21.80 12.35 -8.35
CA GLY A 102 22.38 11.40 -7.38
C GLY A 102 22.40 11.87 -5.93
N ALA A 103 23.03 11.07 -5.07
CA ALA A 103 23.06 11.22 -3.61
C ALA A 103 23.64 12.57 -3.11
N ILE A 104 24.33 13.33 -3.97
CA ILE A 104 24.88 14.66 -3.67
C ILE A 104 23.77 15.73 -3.61
N ALA A 105 22.59 15.48 -4.20
CA ALA A 105 21.47 16.44 -4.21
C ALA A 105 20.96 16.84 -2.81
N PHE A 106 21.14 15.98 -1.79
CA PHE A 106 20.51 16.09 -0.48
C PHE A 106 21.50 16.03 0.70
N PRO A 107 22.54 16.88 0.75
CA PRO A 107 23.67 16.72 1.67
C PRO A 107 23.26 16.70 3.15
N VAL A 108 22.23 17.45 3.53
CA VAL A 108 21.65 17.47 4.90
C VAL A 108 20.45 16.53 5.01
N LEU A 109 19.47 16.65 4.09
CA LEU A 109 18.17 15.97 4.22
C LEU A 109 18.28 14.44 4.23
N ARG A 110 19.28 13.85 3.57
CA ARG A 110 19.53 12.40 3.63
C ARG A 110 19.94 11.92 5.02
N TRP A 111 20.73 12.72 5.75
CA TRP A 111 21.14 12.41 7.13
C TRP A 111 20.00 12.64 8.13
N VAL A 112 19.19 13.69 7.93
CA VAL A 112 17.96 13.91 8.70
C VAL A 112 16.99 12.75 8.50
N GLY A 113 16.79 12.29 7.25
CA GLY A 113 15.99 11.12 6.94
C GLY A 113 16.52 9.84 7.58
N LEU A 114 17.82 9.57 7.49
CA LEU A 114 18.43 8.41 8.12
C LEU A 114 18.29 8.44 9.66
N LEU A 115 18.62 9.56 10.30
CA LEU A 115 18.49 9.72 11.76
C LEU A 115 17.03 9.56 12.20
N TRP A 116 16.09 10.14 11.45
CA TRP A 116 14.66 9.92 11.68
C TRP A 116 14.31 8.45 11.57
N THR A 117 14.69 7.74 10.49
CA THR A 117 14.39 6.31 10.32
C THR A 117 14.99 5.45 11.44
N VAL A 118 16.24 5.71 11.86
CA VAL A 118 16.93 4.95 12.92
C VAL A 118 16.25 5.14 14.28
N VAL A 119 15.70 6.32 14.58
CA VAL A 119 14.92 6.56 15.79
C VAL A 119 13.50 6.01 15.65
N TRP A 120 12.82 6.32 14.55
CA TRP A 120 11.41 6.01 14.29
C TRP A 120 11.15 4.51 14.18
N LEU A 121 11.91 3.78 13.36
CA LEU A 121 11.61 2.39 12.99
C LEU A 121 11.57 1.41 14.18
N PRO A 122 12.62 1.26 15.01
CA PRO A 122 12.57 0.34 16.16
C PRO A 122 11.52 0.77 17.19
N THR A 123 11.34 2.09 17.33
CA THR A 123 10.37 2.73 18.22
C THR A 123 8.93 2.46 17.80
N TYR A 124 8.63 2.47 16.49
CA TYR A 124 7.33 2.10 15.93
C TYR A 124 7.06 0.61 16.08
N ILE A 125 8.02 -0.25 15.70
CA ILE A 125 7.90 -1.71 15.87
C ILE A 125 7.61 -2.06 17.33
N ARG A 126 8.21 -1.33 18.29
CA ARG A 126 8.03 -1.59 19.73
C ARG A 126 6.66 -1.17 20.28
N VAL A 127 5.94 -0.26 19.62
CA VAL A 127 4.60 0.22 20.03
C VAL A 127 3.48 -0.46 19.23
N TRP A 128 3.61 -0.51 17.90
CA TRP A 128 2.57 -0.95 16.97
C TRP A 128 2.77 -2.39 16.46
N GLY A 129 3.93 -3.00 16.74
CA GLY A 129 4.32 -4.30 16.20
C GLY A 129 4.90 -4.23 14.79
N TRP A 130 5.63 -5.26 14.37
CA TRP A 130 6.28 -5.32 13.05
C TRP A 130 5.28 -5.25 11.90
N ALA A 131 4.06 -5.78 12.09
CA ALA A 131 3.02 -5.81 11.07
C ALA A 131 2.51 -4.40 10.68
N ASN A 132 2.71 -3.39 11.54
CA ASN A 132 2.33 -2.01 11.23
C ASN A 132 3.09 -1.46 10.02
N LEU A 133 4.32 -1.95 9.78
CA LEU A 133 5.17 -1.54 8.66
C LEU A 133 4.60 -1.90 7.29
N LEU A 134 3.54 -2.72 7.22
CA LEU A 134 2.80 -2.97 5.98
C LEU A 134 1.86 -1.82 5.59
N HIS A 135 1.63 -0.83 6.48
CA HIS A 135 0.91 0.39 6.11
C HIS A 135 1.61 1.11 4.94
N LEU A 136 0.81 1.51 3.96
CA LEU A 136 1.27 2.29 2.80
C LEU A 136 2.03 3.57 3.19
N CYS A 137 1.69 4.18 4.32
CA CYS A 137 2.36 5.38 4.82
C CYS A 137 3.70 5.07 5.53
N ASP A 138 3.82 3.97 6.28
CA ASP A 138 5.08 3.48 6.86
C ASP A 138 6.08 3.08 5.76
N ILE A 139 5.61 2.36 4.73
CA ILE A 139 6.44 2.06 3.54
C ILE A 139 6.87 3.34 2.81
N ALA A 140 6.02 4.36 2.75
CA ALA A 140 6.38 5.66 2.17
C ALA A 140 7.45 6.41 3.00
N VAL A 141 7.50 6.24 4.32
CA VAL A 141 8.62 6.71 5.15
C VAL A 141 9.90 6.00 4.75
N ILE A 142 9.89 4.67 4.72
CA ILE A 142 11.09 3.87 4.41
C ILE A 142 11.60 4.17 3.00
N LEU A 143 10.76 4.01 1.98
CA LEU A 143 11.14 4.24 0.58
C LEU A 143 11.43 5.71 0.26
N GLY A 144 10.79 6.66 0.96
CA GLY A 144 11.11 8.08 0.89
C GLY A 144 12.51 8.38 1.40
N CYS A 145 12.90 7.81 2.55
CA CYS A 145 14.24 7.95 3.12
C CYS A 145 15.32 7.24 2.26
N VAL A 146 15.03 6.05 1.70
CA VAL A 146 15.90 5.41 0.70
C VAL A 146 16.05 6.29 -0.55
N GLY A 147 14.95 6.88 -1.03
CA GLY A 147 14.96 7.83 -2.15
C GLY A 147 15.82 9.07 -1.88
N LEU A 148 15.76 9.63 -0.67
CA LEU A 148 16.60 10.74 -0.22
C LEU A 148 18.08 10.34 -0.06
N TRP A 149 18.37 9.09 0.31
CA TRP A 149 19.74 8.61 0.46
C TRP A 149 20.47 8.49 -0.89
N TRP A 150 19.85 7.84 -1.88
CA TRP A 150 20.43 7.65 -3.21
C TRP A 150 20.19 8.82 -4.19
N GLY A 151 19.30 9.76 -3.85
CA GLY A 151 18.86 10.81 -4.77
C GLY A 151 17.95 10.29 -5.90
N SER A 152 17.14 9.26 -5.61
CA SER A 152 16.30 8.57 -6.60
C SER A 152 15.00 9.32 -6.84
N SER A 153 14.90 10.00 -7.99
CA SER A 153 13.67 10.69 -8.41
C SER A 153 12.48 9.73 -8.51
N LEU A 154 12.72 8.46 -8.86
CA LEU A 154 11.66 7.45 -8.96
C LEU A 154 11.04 7.11 -7.60
N LEU A 155 11.86 6.86 -6.57
CA LEU A 155 11.35 6.55 -5.22
C LEU A 155 10.69 7.77 -4.57
N ILE A 156 11.32 8.94 -4.68
CA ILE A 156 10.77 10.19 -4.15
C ILE A 156 9.43 10.53 -4.82
N SER A 157 9.33 10.33 -6.14
CA SER A 157 8.10 10.61 -6.88
C SER A 157 6.99 9.59 -6.61
N SER A 158 7.30 8.29 -6.47
CA SER A 158 6.28 7.27 -6.17
C SER A 158 5.70 7.45 -4.76
N GLN A 159 6.55 7.76 -3.77
CA GLN A 159 6.07 8.00 -2.40
C GLN A 159 5.37 9.36 -2.25
N ALA A 160 5.70 10.36 -3.08
CA ALA A 160 4.92 11.58 -3.14
C ALA A 160 3.49 11.36 -3.69
N VAL A 161 3.34 10.48 -4.69
CA VAL A 161 2.03 10.14 -5.31
C VAL A 161 1.04 9.53 -4.31
N SER A 162 1.51 8.76 -3.32
CA SER A 162 0.66 8.22 -2.25
C SER A 162 0.55 9.15 -1.04
N LEU A 163 1.69 9.61 -0.52
CA LEU A 163 1.74 10.25 0.80
C LEU A 163 1.21 11.68 0.81
N LEU A 164 1.17 12.39 -0.32
CA LEU A 164 0.52 13.71 -0.36
C LEU A 164 -0.98 13.61 -0.08
N GLY A 165 -1.68 12.68 -0.72
CA GLY A 165 -3.10 12.45 -0.47
C GLY A 165 -3.36 11.94 0.95
N ALA A 166 -2.63 10.91 1.38
CA ALA A 166 -2.76 10.36 2.73
C ALA A 166 -2.46 11.40 3.83
N GLY A 167 -1.42 12.22 3.63
CA GLY A 167 -1.03 13.31 4.53
C GLY A 167 -2.07 14.44 4.59
N ILE A 168 -2.71 14.77 3.47
CA ILE A 168 -3.84 15.71 3.42
C ILE A 168 -5.03 15.17 4.22
N PHE A 169 -5.47 13.93 3.98
CA PHE A 169 -6.59 13.32 4.72
C PHE A 169 -6.31 13.24 6.22
N TRP A 170 -5.11 12.78 6.62
CA TRP A 170 -4.67 12.75 8.01
C TRP A 170 -4.71 14.15 8.64
N SER A 171 -4.15 15.16 7.96
CA SER A 171 -4.11 16.54 8.47
C SER A 171 -5.50 17.18 8.59
N ILE A 172 -6.43 16.83 7.69
CA ILE A 172 -7.84 17.27 7.74
C ILE A 172 -8.55 16.64 8.94
N ASP A 173 -8.38 15.34 9.20
CA ASP A 173 -9.01 14.66 10.34
C ASP A 173 -8.52 15.22 11.69
N ILE A 174 -7.20 15.51 11.80
CA ILE A 174 -6.61 16.27 12.93
C ILE A 174 -7.25 17.66 13.06
N GLY A 175 -7.28 18.45 11.97
CA GLY A 175 -7.79 19.82 11.99
C GLY A 175 -9.27 19.90 12.35
N TRP A 176 -10.07 18.98 11.81
CA TRP A 176 -11.50 18.86 12.11
C TRP A 176 -11.75 18.48 13.57
N ARG A 177 -10.94 17.57 14.13
CA ARG A 177 -10.97 17.22 15.56
C ARG A 177 -10.60 18.39 16.46
N LEU A 178 -9.63 19.22 16.07
CA LEU A 178 -9.25 20.42 16.83
C LEU A 178 -10.33 21.53 16.78
N VAL A 179 -11.04 21.68 15.66
CA VAL A 179 -12.07 22.73 15.48
C VAL A 179 -13.44 22.31 16.02
N THR A 180 -13.83 21.03 15.89
CA THR A 180 -15.20 20.57 16.19
C THR A 180 -15.30 19.63 17.39
N GLY A 181 -14.17 19.15 17.92
CA GLY A 181 -14.13 18.09 18.93
C GLY A 181 -14.47 16.69 18.39
N ARG A 182 -14.83 16.54 17.11
CA ARG A 182 -15.19 15.26 16.46
C ARG A 182 -14.20 14.94 15.34
N PHE A 183 -13.96 13.66 15.09
CA PHE A 183 -13.23 13.23 13.89
C PHE A 183 -14.12 13.38 12.65
N LEU A 184 -13.51 13.51 11.47
CA LEU A 184 -14.23 13.63 10.20
C LEU A 184 -14.47 12.26 9.57
N VAL A 185 -13.44 11.41 9.60
CA VAL A 185 -13.47 10.04 9.08
C VAL A 185 -13.14 9.02 10.19
N GLY A 186 -12.29 9.40 11.14
CA GLY A 186 -11.73 8.44 12.09
C GLY A 186 -10.52 7.72 11.53
N GLY A 187 -9.50 8.50 11.17
CA GLY A 187 -8.17 7.99 10.80
C GLY A 187 -7.08 8.36 11.81
N THR A 188 -7.45 9.04 12.91
CA THR A 188 -6.50 9.75 13.79
C THR A 188 -6.87 9.69 15.28
N GLU A 189 -7.86 8.90 15.69
CA GLU A 189 -8.29 8.72 17.09
C GLU A 189 -7.14 8.34 18.02
N TYR A 190 -6.22 7.50 17.51
CA TYR A 190 -5.03 7.09 18.24
C TYR A 190 -4.15 8.27 18.66
N MET A 191 -4.26 9.45 18.02
CA MET A 191 -3.53 10.67 18.43
C MET A 191 -4.08 11.28 19.73
N TRP A 192 -5.30 10.92 20.13
CA TRP A 192 -5.90 11.26 21.42
C TRP A 192 -5.92 10.10 22.43
N ASP A 193 -5.51 8.88 22.02
CA ASP A 193 -5.44 7.74 22.94
C ASP A 193 -4.30 7.91 23.95
N THR A 194 -4.66 7.96 25.24
CA THR A 194 -3.71 8.10 26.35
C THR A 194 -2.90 6.83 26.62
N ARG A 195 -3.34 5.68 26.12
CA ARG A 195 -2.60 4.40 26.18
C ARG A 195 -1.37 4.41 25.26
N VAL A 196 -1.38 5.26 24.23
CA VAL A 196 -0.27 5.43 23.28
C VAL A 196 0.64 6.56 23.78
N PRO A 197 1.96 6.33 23.97
CA PRO A 197 2.89 7.38 24.41
C PRO A 197 2.86 8.62 23.52
N LEU A 198 2.97 9.81 24.11
CA LEU A 198 2.88 11.07 23.36
C LEU A 198 3.92 11.16 22.24
N TRP A 199 5.16 10.71 22.48
CA TRP A 199 6.19 10.66 21.44
C TRP A 199 5.83 9.74 20.28
N ALA A 200 5.13 8.62 20.52
CA ALA A 200 4.73 7.68 19.46
C ALA A 200 3.68 8.30 18.53
N ARG A 201 2.78 9.10 19.13
CA ARG A 201 1.77 9.89 18.40
C ARG A 201 2.41 11.05 17.65
N LEU A 202 3.34 11.78 18.27
CA LEU A 202 4.08 12.87 17.60
C LEU A 202 4.93 12.36 16.42
N LEU A 203 5.46 11.13 16.48
CA LEU A 203 6.14 10.48 15.34
C LEU A 203 5.21 10.32 14.12
N SER A 204 3.89 10.09 14.28
CA SER A 204 2.94 10.07 13.15
C SER A 204 2.87 11.38 12.35
N SER A 205 3.38 12.50 12.88
CA SER A 205 3.46 13.78 12.15
C SER A 205 4.37 13.74 10.89
N PHE A 206 5.00 12.59 10.59
CA PHE A 206 5.55 12.32 9.25
C PHE A 206 4.52 12.52 8.12
N HIS A 207 3.22 12.36 8.40
CA HIS A 207 2.11 12.69 7.49
C HIS A 207 2.08 14.18 7.07
N ILE A 208 2.77 15.07 7.79
CA ILE A 208 2.98 16.48 7.40
C ILE A 208 4.42 16.70 6.91
N SER A 209 5.42 16.27 7.68
CA SER A 209 6.82 16.63 7.41
C SER A 209 7.41 15.93 6.19
N LEU A 210 7.04 14.67 5.93
CA LEU A 210 7.59 13.91 4.80
C LEU A 210 7.00 14.36 3.45
N PRO A 211 5.69 14.61 3.27
CA PRO A 211 5.18 15.24 2.04
C PRO A 211 5.88 16.56 1.69
N LEU A 212 6.16 17.41 2.69
CA LEU A 212 6.91 18.65 2.48
C LEU A 212 8.36 18.40 2.06
N ALA A 213 9.02 17.41 2.66
CA ALA A 213 10.37 16.99 2.31
C ALA A 213 10.45 16.40 0.88
N LEU A 214 9.48 15.56 0.49
CA LEU A 214 9.37 14.99 -0.85
C LEU A 214 9.06 16.05 -1.91
N LEU A 215 8.15 16.99 -1.64
CA LEU A 215 7.89 18.16 -2.50
C LEU A 215 9.16 19.00 -2.69
N TRP A 216 9.92 19.27 -1.62
CA TRP A 216 11.20 19.99 -1.71
C TRP A 216 12.24 19.19 -2.50
N ALA A 217 12.31 17.88 -2.32
CA ALA A 217 13.20 16.99 -3.04
C ALA A 217 12.91 16.99 -4.56
N MET A 218 11.64 16.92 -4.97
CA MET A 218 11.28 17.02 -6.39
C MET A 218 11.63 18.38 -7.02
N ARG A 219 11.71 19.48 -6.25
CA ARG A 219 12.25 20.78 -6.74
C ARG A 219 13.74 20.74 -7.05
N LYS A 220 14.46 19.70 -6.62
CA LYS A 220 15.92 19.50 -6.84
C LYS A 220 16.21 18.49 -7.94
N ILE A 221 15.46 17.38 -7.99
CA ILE A 221 15.78 16.22 -8.84
C ILE A 221 14.70 15.89 -9.90
N GLY A 222 13.64 16.70 -9.96
CA GLY A 222 12.51 16.53 -10.86
C GLY A 222 11.56 15.39 -10.46
N TYR A 223 10.50 15.24 -11.25
CA TYR A 223 9.46 14.23 -11.10
C TYR A 223 9.63 13.10 -12.12
N ASP A 224 9.67 11.84 -11.67
CA ASP A 224 9.74 10.67 -12.55
C ASP A 224 8.33 10.19 -12.90
N ARG A 225 8.03 10.12 -14.21
CA ARG A 225 6.67 9.76 -14.67
C ARG A 225 6.31 8.29 -14.43
N ARG A 226 7.30 7.42 -14.16
CA ARG A 226 7.08 6.01 -13.77
C ARG A 226 6.58 5.86 -12.33
N ALA A 227 6.57 6.94 -11.54
CA ALA A 227 6.12 6.99 -10.15
C ALA A 227 4.77 6.32 -9.90
N LEU A 228 3.79 6.57 -10.77
CA LEU A 228 2.44 6.02 -10.64
C LEU A 228 2.40 4.50 -10.82
N ALA A 229 3.12 3.98 -11.82
CA ALA A 229 3.22 2.54 -12.06
C ALA A 229 3.92 1.83 -10.90
N LEU A 230 5.01 2.41 -10.38
CA LEU A 230 5.70 1.90 -9.19
C LEU A 230 4.81 1.95 -7.95
N GLN A 231 4.10 3.06 -7.70
CA GLN A 231 3.23 3.18 -6.52
C GLN A 231 2.00 2.27 -6.60
N ALA A 232 1.47 2.05 -7.80
CA ALA A 232 0.44 1.05 -8.06
C ALA A 232 0.95 -0.38 -7.78
N ALA A 233 2.17 -0.73 -8.22
CA ALA A 233 2.77 -2.03 -7.92
C ALA A 233 2.98 -2.23 -6.40
N ILE A 234 3.53 -1.23 -5.71
CA ILE A 234 3.71 -1.23 -4.24
C ILE A 234 2.36 -1.43 -3.54
N ALA A 235 1.33 -0.66 -3.92
CA ALA A 235 0.00 -0.79 -3.32
C ALA A 235 -0.65 -2.16 -3.58
N GLY A 236 -0.54 -2.70 -4.80
CA GLY A 236 -1.06 -4.04 -5.11
C GLY A 236 -0.42 -5.13 -4.23
N VAL A 237 0.91 -5.12 -4.12
CA VAL A 237 1.66 -6.06 -3.27
C VAL A 237 1.28 -5.91 -1.79
N LEU A 238 1.23 -4.68 -1.27
CA LEU A 238 0.90 -4.43 0.13
C LEU A 238 -0.55 -4.79 0.48
N LEU A 239 -1.52 -4.51 -0.40
CA LEU A 239 -2.92 -4.91 -0.18
C LEU A 239 -3.07 -6.45 -0.15
N VAL A 240 -2.39 -7.17 -1.03
CA VAL A 240 -2.37 -8.64 -1.01
C VAL A 240 -1.69 -9.16 0.27
N ALA A 241 -0.51 -8.65 0.63
CA ALA A 241 0.20 -9.05 1.85
C ALA A 241 -0.61 -8.75 3.13
N SER A 242 -1.26 -7.59 3.20
CA SER A 242 -2.12 -7.16 4.31
C SER A 242 -3.31 -8.08 4.52
N ARG A 243 -3.81 -8.73 3.46
CA ARG A 243 -4.95 -9.67 3.50
C ARG A 243 -4.62 -11.03 4.13
N PHE A 244 -3.35 -11.25 4.52
CA PHE A 244 -2.92 -12.39 5.35
C PHE A 244 -2.72 -12.04 6.83
N LEU A 245 -2.90 -10.77 7.23
CA LEU A 245 -2.94 -10.37 8.64
C LEU A 245 -4.33 -10.66 9.26
N PRO A 246 -4.45 -10.78 10.60
CA PRO A 246 -5.75 -10.86 11.26
C PRO A 246 -6.69 -9.70 10.89
N SER A 247 -7.95 -10.00 10.61
CA SER A 247 -8.94 -9.01 10.11
C SER A 247 -9.16 -7.82 11.05
N GLY A 248 -8.96 -8.00 12.36
CA GLY A 248 -9.05 -6.94 13.37
C GLY A 248 -8.04 -5.79 13.21
N PHE A 249 -6.98 -5.96 12.41
CA PHE A 249 -6.09 -4.84 12.03
C PHE A 249 -6.68 -3.96 10.93
N ASN A 250 -7.57 -4.49 10.07
CA ASN A 250 -8.04 -3.89 8.82
C ASN A 250 -6.92 -3.16 8.02
N MET A 251 -5.72 -3.74 7.99
CA MET A 251 -4.50 -3.12 7.45
C MET A 251 -4.71 -2.64 6.01
N ASN A 252 -4.39 -1.36 5.73
CA ASN A 252 -4.65 -0.71 4.43
C ASN A 252 -6.10 -0.84 3.92
N TYR A 253 -7.08 -0.97 4.84
CA TYR A 253 -8.51 -1.13 4.56
C TYR A 253 -8.90 -2.40 3.80
N VAL A 254 -8.12 -3.49 3.90
CA VAL A 254 -8.33 -4.71 3.08
C VAL A 254 -9.49 -5.60 3.51
N TYR A 255 -10.20 -5.30 4.60
CA TYR A 255 -11.39 -6.04 5.08
C TYR A 255 -12.65 -5.18 5.14
N GLN A 256 -12.51 -3.90 5.49
CA GLN A 256 -13.59 -2.90 5.57
C GLN A 256 -13.11 -1.58 4.99
N ASP A 257 -13.90 -0.95 4.14
CA ASP A 257 -13.55 0.33 3.53
C ASP A 257 -13.61 1.51 4.55
N PRO A 258 -12.86 2.60 4.33
CA PRO A 258 -12.76 3.70 5.31
C PRO A 258 -13.96 4.65 5.38
N LEU A 259 -14.99 4.50 4.53
CA LEU A 259 -16.11 5.45 4.43
C LEU A 259 -17.44 4.85 4.88
N PHE A 260 -17.65 3.56 4.63
CA PHE A 260 -18.87 2.81 4.96
C PHE A 260 -18.61 1.61 5.88
N HIS A 261 -17.34 1.40 6.27
CA HIS A 261 -16.89 0.35 7.21
C HIS A 261 -17.37 -1.07 6.86
N ARG A 262 -17.50 -1.38 5.56
CA ARG A 262 -18.08 -2.65 5.07
C ARG A 262 -17.19 -3.37 4.08
N SER A 263 -17.48 -4.66 3.83
CA SER A 263 -16.82 -5.41 2.76
C SER A 263 -17.56 -5.26 1.43
N TRP A 264 -16.82 -4.98 0.36
CA TRP A 264 -17.34 -4.93 -1.01
C TRP A 264 -17.27 -6.32 -1.63
N GLY A 265 -18.17 -7.21 -1.17
CA GLY A 265 -18.27 -8.59 -1.61
C GLY A 265 -17.12 -9.48 -1.11
N ALA A 266 -16.76 -10.47 -1.92
CA ALA A 266 -15.68 -11.43 -1.64
C ALA A 266 -14.29 -10.78 -1.63
N ALA A 267 -13.31 -11.42 -0.99
CA ALA A 267 -11.99 -10.83 -0.75
C ALA A 267 -11.29 -10.25 -2.00
N PRO A 268 -11.26 -10.91 -3.19
CA PRO A 268 -10.63 -10.33 -4.36
C PRO A 268 -11.35 -9.10 -4.91
N VAL A 269 -12.69 -9.07 -4.82
CA VAL A 269 -13.53 -7.92 -5.22
C VAL A 269 -13.29 -6.76 -4.27
N HIS A 270 -13.20 -7.03 -2.96
CA HIS A 270 -12.85 -6.03 -1.96
C HIS A 270 -11.49 -5.38 -2.26
N LEU A 271 -10.44 -6.20 -2.46
CA LEU A 271 -9.11 -5.69 -2.79
C LEU A 271 -9.10 -4.86 -4.08
N ALA A 272 -9.86 -5.28 -5.10
CA ALA A 272 -10.00 -4.54 -6.35
C ALA A 272 -10.69 -3.18 -6.15
N VAL A 273 -11.77 -3.11 -5.34
CA VAL A 273 -12.47 -1.86 -5.02
C VAL A 273 -11.56 -0.89 -4.25
N ILE A 274 -10.84 -1.35 -3.23
CA ILE A 274 -9.90 -0.53 -2.46
C ILE A 274 -8.74 -0.05 -3.34
N PHE A 275 -8.17 -0.93 -4.18
CA PHE A 275 -7.09 -0.58 -5.10
C PHE A 275 -7.52 0.44 -6.15
N VAL A 276 -8.65 0.22 -6.82
CA VAL A 276 -9.18 1.14 -7.84
C VAL A 276 -9.60 2.47 -7.22
N GLY A 277 -10.19 2.46 -6.01
CA GLY A 277 -10.50 3.68 -5.26
C GLY A 277 -9.25 4.50 -4.94
N ALA A 278 -8.23 3.87 -4.33
CA ALA A 278 -6.95 4.53 -4.03
C ALA A 278 -6.25 5.04 -5.31
N PHE A 279 -6.25 4.26 -6.39
CA PHE A 279 -5.68 4.68 -7.66
C PHE A 279 -6.42 5.89 -8.25
N ALA A 280 -7.74 5.79 -8.41
CA ALA A 280 -8.53 6.79 -9.14
C ALA A 280 -8.75 8.09 -8.35
N LEU A 281 -8.87 8.01 -7.02
CA LEU A 281 -9.17 9.17 -6.17
C LEU A 281 -7.92 9.82 -5.57
N VAL A 282 -6.82 9.07 -5.41
CA VAL A 282 -5.61 9.56 -4.73
C VAL A 282 -4.40 9.58 -5.67
N TYR A 283 -3.99 8.43 -6.20
CA TYR A 283 -2.72 8.32 -6.92
C TYR A 283 -2.76 9.01 -8.29
N TRP A 284 -3.86 8.86 -9.04
CA TRP A 284 -4.00 9.47 -10.37
C TRP A 284 -4.09 11.00 -10.31
N PRO A 285 -4.97 11.63 -9.51
CA PRO A 285 -5.00 13.09 -9.38
C PRO A 285 -3.66 13.66 -8.87
N THR A 286 -3.03 13.01 -7.90
CA THR A 286 -1.72 13.42 -7.37
C THR A 286 -0.62 13.28 -8.44
N HIS A 287 -0.62 12.19 -9.23
CA HIS A 287 0.32 12.03 -10.34
C HIS A 287 0.19 13.15 -11.38
N LEU A 288 -1.04 13.49 -11.77
CA LEU A 288 -1.30 14.57 -12.71
C LEU A 288 -0.79 15.91 -12.16
N LEU A 289 -1.18 16.27 -10.93
CA LEU A 289 -0.75 17.48 -10.24
C LEU A 289 0.78 17.60 -10.16
N LEU A 290 1.47 16.54 -9.71
CA LEU A 290 2.93 16.53 -9.64
C LEU A 290 3.59 16.63 -11.02
N SER A 291 3.05 15.94 -12.03
CA SER A 291 3.57 16.00 -13.41
C SER A 291 3.37 17.36 -14.10
N TRP A 292 2.48 18.20 -13.57
CA TRP A 292 2.28 19.59 -13.98
C TRP A 292 3.13 20.57 -13.17
N MET A 293 3.23 20.39 -11.84
CA MET A 293 3.98 21.30 -10.96
C MET A 293 5.51 21.22 -11.15
N PHE A 294 6.04 20.05 -11.47
CA PHE A 294 7.48 19.76 -11.41
C PHE A 294 8.11 19.48 -12.78
N PRO A 295 9.39 19.84 -12.99
CA PRO A 295 10.10 19.47 -14.19
C PRO A 295 10.30 17.94 -14.21
N VAL A 296 10.25 17.33 -15.40
CA VAL A 296 10.52 15.89 -15.55
C VAL A 296 11.95 15.59 -15.11
N ALA A 297 12.13 14.57 -14.28
CA ALA A 297 13.44 14.09 -13.85
C ALA A 297 14.30 13.69 -15.06
N ALA A 298 15.57 14.08 -15.06
CA ALA A 298 16.50 13.58 -16.06
C ALA A 298 16.65 12.06 -15.90
N THR A 299 16.53 11.31 -16.99
CA THR A 299 16.89 9.90 -17.02
C THR A 299 18.36 9.75 -16.62
N ALA A 300 18.62 8.89 -15.64
CA ALA A 300 19.98 8.39 -15.42
C ALA A 300 20.51 7.78 -16.74
N LYS A 301 21.76 8.09 -17.06
CA LYS A 301 22.53 7.41 -18.11
C LYS A 301 23.23 6.19 -17.51
#